data_AF-A0A2D9REI5-F1
#
_entry.id   AF-A0A2D9REI5-F1
#
_cell.length_a   1.000
_cell.length_b   1.000
_cell.length_c   1.000
_cell.angle_alpha   90.00
_cell.angle_beta   90.00
_cell.angle_gamma   90.00
#
_symmetry.space_group_name_H-M   'P 1'
#
loop_
_entity.id
_entity.type
_entity.pdbx_description
1 polymer ?
#
loop_
_entity_poly.entity_id
_entity_poly.type
_entity_poly.pdbx_seq_one_letter_code
_entity_poly.pdbx_strand_id
1 'polypeptide(L)'
;MCLVALLLVSGCQSVATGEVEHDVSTTYDGNGVLDGAKVRLAIATAYSPEFAALIPSLENAREYRLNGVSYWTGRMRGQDVVLFETGVSLVNAAMNTERLLQNFDVSAIVVSGVAGGVDPELSIGDVTVPRRWAQYNETVYMRQAADGSYTSPVPTELPALDYIVPRGVRIARNEDATAIRRIWFEASPELLELADQAADRARLKRCDAEGLCLPEDPEVIIGGSGVSGSIFLDNARYREYLYETFEAQVAEMETAAIAMVAFSNDIPFVAFRSLSDLAGGGKAEANEIQAFQHLAAENSAELVFAFLDVYGEVTGRADVSPPPPSFCEINFSAASVYGQGALGDDLVEWLKSRFREDSDHRDYLMSRVPQALEIAALVDPDIDAQVLQVWGGYKGRTSPSLAMRFPITAPENRETALRIAAALGYTFTQESVIAQCDDFPGDDKLTASIDLIETGAGDVLSVETLKPVFGMMLGQADGNFNLGFTYYPAEDRFSTLGFTDDGDFERSAIRSVRDDLQVFSGDSAGLTVSETPKWVAYPFNNWREQPLGEAYLEQPGIADLKPGLDAIRSDIITELQAEFSAMQQE
;
A
#
# COMPACT_ATOMS: atom_id res chain seq x y z
N MET A 1 -41.57 -31.98 -38.64
CA MET A 1 -40.74 -30.77 -38.51
C MET A 1 -41.60 -29.70 -37.87
N CYS A 2 -41.48 -29.56 -36.54
CA CYS A 2 -42.46 -28.89 -35.69
C CYS A 2 -42.26 -27.37 -35.57
N LEU A 3 -43.42 -26.74 -35.36
CA LEU A 3 -43.76 -25.38 -34.98
C LEU A 3 -43.08 -24.85 -33.69
N VAL A 4 -42.82 -23.53 -33.71
CA VAL A 4 -43.21 -22.47 -32.74
C VAL A 4 -43.32 -22.82 -31.24
N ALA A 5 -42.56 -22.11 -30.39
CA ALA A 5 -43.04 -21.57 -29.12
C ALA A 5 -42.20 -20.35 -28.67
N LEU A 6 -42.88 -19.22 -28.54
CA LEU A 6 -42.45 -17.99 -27.86
C LEU A 6 -42.83 -18.12 -26.38
N LEU A 7 -41.93 -17.82 -25.44
CA LEU A 7 -42.29 -17.55 -24.03
C LEU A 7 -41.32 -16.51 -23.46
N LEU A 8 -41.84 -15.29 -23.24
CA LEU A 8 -41.33 -14.30 -22.30
C LEU A 8 -41.66 -14.76 -20.87
N VAL A 9 -40.80 -14.49 -19.88
CA VAL A 9 -41.13 -13.85 -18.58
C VAL A 9 -39.89 -13.74 -17.66
N SER A 10 -39.80 -12.53 -17.08
CA SER A 10 -39.13 -12.02 -15.87
C SER A 10 -37.61 -12.14 -15.70
N GLY A 11 -37.00 -10.96 -15.64
CA GLY A 11 -35.69 -10.75 -15.06
C GLY A 11 -35.64 -11.03 -13.55
N CYS A 12 -34.50 -11.56 -13.15
CA CYS A 12 -33.94 -11.42 -11.82
C CYS A 12 -32.58 -10.74 -12.03
N GLN A 13 -32.46 -9.50 -11.57
CA GLN A 13 -31.16 -8.88 -11.32
C GLN A 13 -30.61 -9.54 -10.07
N SER A 14 -29.52 -10.29 -10.21
CA SER A 14 -28.67 -10.65 -9.08
C SER A 14 -27.76 -9.45 -8.79
N VAL A 15 -27.90 -8.96 -7.57
CA VAL A 15 -27.07 -7.95 -6.92
C VAL A 15 -25.64 -8.50 -6.83
N ALA A 16 -24.67 -7.76 -7.36
CA ALA A 16 -23.25 -8.05 -7.18
C ALA A 16 -22.76 -7.34 -5.92
N THR A 17 -22.23 -8.13 -4.99
CA THR A 17 -21.45 -7.73 -3.84
C THR A 17 -20.21 -6.96 -4.28
N GLY A 18 -19.83 -5.90 -3.54
CA GLY A 18 -18.56 -5.19 -3.73
C GLY A 18 -17.37 -6.09 -3.42
N GLU A 19 -16.99 -6.91 -4.39
CA GLU A 19 -15.64 -7.44 -4.54
C GLU A 19 -14.74 -6.30 -5.07
N VAL A 20 -13.41 -6.47 -4.97
CA VAL A 20 -12.45 -5.80 -5.87
C VAL A 20 -13.10 -5.75 -7.26
N GLU A 21 -13.25 -4.57 -7.85
CA GLU A 21 -13.91 -4.46 -9.15
C GLU A 21 -13.02 -5.16 -10.19
N HIS A 22 -13.19 -6.47 -10.32
CA HIS A 22 -12.63 -7.29 -11.38
C HIS A 22 -13.44 -7.00 -12.63
N ASP A 23 -13.29 -5.79 -13.15
CA ASP A 23 -13.84 -5.46 -14.44
C ASP A 23 -13.01 -6.22 -15.49
N VAL A 24 -13.48 -7.41 -15.86
CA VAL A 24 -13.02 -8.11 -17.07
C VAL A 24 -13.59 -7.41 -18.32
N SER A 25 -13.81 -6.09 -18.29
CA SER A 25 -14.07 -5.30 -19.48
C SER A 25 -12.74 -4.78 -20.03
N THR A 26 -12.31 -5.38 -21.14
CA THR A 26 -11.34 -4.80 -22.06
C THR A 26 -12.02 -3.69 -22.86
N THR A 27 -12.59 -2.69 -22.18
CA THR A 27 -13.15 -1.52 -22.85
C THR A 27 -12.02 -0.55 -23.15
N TYR A 28 -11.40 -0.77 -24.32
CA TYR A 28 -10.49 0.18 -24.93
C TYR A 28 -11.23 1.49 -25.20
N ASP A 29 -10.54 2.61 -25.02
CA ASP A 29 -11.01 3.86 -25.58
C ASP A 29 -11.07 3.77 -27.13
N GLY A 30 -11.69 4.76 -27.78
CA GLY A 30 -11.81 4.79 -29.25
C GLY A 30 -10.47 4.81 -30.01
N ASN A 31 -9.33 4.87 -29.31
CA ASN A 31 -7.98 4.85 -29.86
C ASN A 31 -7.21 3.55 -29.56
N GLY A 32 -7.79 2.59 -28.84
CA GLY A 32 -7.13 1.31 -28.52
C GLY A 32 -6.25 1.34 -27.27
N VAL A 33 -6.41 2.33 -26.38
CA VAL A 33 -5.71 2.43 -25.09
C VAL A 33 -6.70 2.15 -23.95
N LEU A 34 -6.24 1.45 -22.91
CA LEU A 34 -7.02 1.18 -21.70
C LEU A 34 -6.96 2.36 -20.72
N ASP A 35 -8.05 2.56 -19.99
CA ASP A 35 -8.18 3.59 -18.94
C ASP A 35 -8.03 5.04 -19.44
N GLY A 36 -8.50 5.29 -20.67
CA GLY A 36 -8.37 6.56 -21.38
C GLY A 36 -6.92 6.93 -21.68
N ALA A 37 -6.70 7.90 -22.57
CA ALA A 37 -5.37 8.41 -22.94
C ALA A 37 -4.62 9.17 -21.81
N LYS A 38 -4.73 8.69 -20.57
CA LYS A 38 -4.09 9.24 -19.38
C LYS A 38 -2.67 8.71 -19.29
N VAL A 39 -1.70 9.63 -19.29
CA VAL A 39 -0.27 9.30 -19.26
C VAL A 39 0.19 8.94 -17.85
N ARG A 40 0.73 7.73 -17.69
CA ARG A 40 1.15 7.13 -16.41
C ARG A 40 2.66 6.93 -16.33
N LEU A 41 3.19 6.82 -15.12
CA LEU A 41 4.47 6.16 -14.86
C LEU A 41 4.24 4.66 -14.72
N ALA A 42 5.05 3.85 -15.37
CA ALA A 42 5.00 2.41 -15.17
C ALA A 42 5.93 2.01 -14.03
N ILE A 43 5.45 1.18 -13.11
CA ILE A 43 6.27 0.56 -12.08
C ILE A 43 6.24 -0.95 -12.32
N ALA A 44 7.39 -1.51 -12.69
CA ALA A 44 7.55 -2.93 -13.02
C ALA A 44 8.24 -3.66 -11.86
N THR A 45 7.62 -4.73 -11.39
CA THR A 45 8.22 -5.70 -10.44
C THR A 45 8.26 -7.08 -11.08
N ALA A 46 9.10 -8.00 -10.64
CA ALA A 46 9.21 -9.33 -11.25
C ALA A 46 8.29 -10.36 -10.56
N TYR A 47 8.13 -10.29 -9.24
CA TYR A 47 7.41 -11.31 -8.47
C TYR A 47 6.84 -10.79 -7.13
N SER A 48 6.12 -11.68 -6.44
CA SER A 48 5.19 -11.32 -5.37
C SER A 48 5.76 -10.48 -4.20
N PRO A 49 6.94 -10.76 -3.62
CA PRO A 49 7.50 -9.94 -2.56
C PRO A 49 7.75 -8.48 -2.97
N GLU A 50 8.25 -8.27 -4.20
CA GLU A 50 8.50 -6.94 -4.75
C GLU A 50 7.19 -6.20 -5.01
N PHE A 51 6.19 -6.90 -5.55
CA PHE A 51 4.86 -6.34 -5.77
C PHE A 51 4.16 -6.00 -4.44
N ALA A 52 4.27 -6.89 -3.46
CA ALA A 52 3.66 -6.73 -2.13
C ALA A 52 4.21 -5.52 -1.36
N ALA A 53 5.46 -5.12 -1.62
CA ALA A 53 6.06 -3.92 -1.03
C ALA A 53 5.46 -2.61 -1.58
N LEU A 54 4.83 -2.64 -2.76
CA LEU A 54 4.34 -1.44 -3.45
C LEU A 54 2.82 -1.33 -3.51
N ILE A 55 2.11 -2.44 -3.74
CA ILE A 55 0.65 -2.44 -3.95
C ILE A 55 -0.16 -1.79 -2.81
N PRO A 56 0.19 -1.89 -1.51
CA PRO A 56 -0.59 -1.25 -0.45
C PRO A 56 -0.59 0.28 -0.52
N SER A 57 0.40 0.88 -1.19
CA SER A 57 0.53 2.33 -1.40
C SER A 57 -0.16 2.83 -2.67
N LEU A 58 -0.86 1.95 -3.41
CA LEU A 58 -1.57 2.31 -4.63
C LEU A 58 -3.01 2.76 -4.31
N GLU A 59 -3.25 4.06 -4.35
CA GLU A 59 -4.56 4.66 -4.14
C GLU A 59 -5.44 4.53 -5.39
N ASN A 60 -6.75 4.41 -5.19
CA ASN A 60 -7.74 4.27 -6.28
C ASN A 60 -7.36 3.15 -7.26
N ALA A 61 -6.88 2.02 -6.72
CA ALA A 61 -6.36 0.91 -7.49
C ALA A 61 -7.45 0.27 -8.36
N ARG A 62 -7.17 0.12 -9.65
CA ARG A 62 -8.02 -0.60 -10.61
C ARG A 62 -7.21 -1.64 -11.36
N GLU A 63 -7.70 -2.87 -11.40
CA GLU A 63 -7.03 -3.99 -12.06
C GLU A 63 -7.46 -4.12 -13.52
N TYR A 64 -6.49 -4.25 -14.42
CA TYR A 64 -6.68 -4.65 -15.81
C TYR A 64 -5.94 -5.96 -16.06
N ARG A 65 -6.66 -7.02 -16.41
CA ARG A 65 -6.06 -8.34 -16.65
C ARG A 65 -5.91 -8.61 -18.15
N LEU A 66 -4.67 -8.71 -18.62
CA LEU A 66 -4.33 -8.99 -20.03
C LEU A 66 -3.51 -10.27 -20.15
N ASN A 67 -4.08 -11.29 -20.79
CA ASN A 67 -3.49 -12.62 -20.95
C ASN A 67 -3.00 -13.23 -19.62
N GLY A 68 -3.77 -13.04 -18.56
CA GLY A 68 -3.46 -13.58 -17.23
C GLY A 68 -2.43 -12.77 -16.42
N VAL A 69 -1.99 -11.62 -16.91
CA VAL A 69 -1.14 -10.66 -16.19
C VAL A 69 -1.96 -9.46 -15.77
N SER A 70 -1.84 -9.05 -14.52
CA SER A 70 -2.59 -7.94 -13.95
C SER A 70 -1.76 -6.65 -13.99
N TYR A 71 -2.39 -5.58 -14.48
CA TYR A 71 -1.85 -4.23 -14.52
C TYR A 71 -2.75 -3.35 -13.64
N TRP A 72 -2.19 -2.83 -12.57
CA TRP A 72 -2.92 -2.07 -11.56
C TRP A 72 -2.69 -0.58 -11.76
N THR A 73 -3.71 0.15 -12.21
CA THR A 73 -3.64 1.60 -12.32
C THR A 73 -4.07 2.26 -11.02
N GLY A 74 -3.52 3.42 -10.69
CA GLY A 74 -3.94 4.20 -9.54
C GLY A 74 -3.07 5.44 -9.35
N ARG A 75 -3.04 5.98 -8.13
CA ARG A 75 -2.08 7.00 -7.74
C ARG A 75 -1.14 6.47 -6.66
N MET A 76 0.14 6.82 -6.75
CA MET A 76 1.14 6.50 -5.74
C MET A 76 2.02 7.74 -5.55
N ARG A 77 2.11 8.25 -4.32
CA ARG A 77 2.84 9.50 -4.00
C ARG A 77 2.43 10.66 -4.94
N GLY A 78 1.13 10.79 -5.17
CA GLY A 78 0.55 11.80 -6.06
C GLY A 78 0.78 11.56 -7.56
N GLN A 79 1.53 10.54 -7.99
CA GLN A 79 1.76 10.26 -9.40
C GLN A 79 0.76 9.24 -9.94
N ASP A 80 0.27 9.46 -11.16
CA ASP A 80 -0.54 8.46 -11.86
C ASP A 80 0.36 7.31 -12.30
N VAL A 81 0.09 6.11 -11.79
CA VAL A 81 0.94 4.93 -12.01
C VAL A 81 0.17 3.76 -12.60
N VAL A 82 0.91 2.88 -13.28
CA VAL A 82 0.51 1.52 -13.62
C VAL A 82 1.55 0.56 -13.06
N LEU A 83 1.17 -0.18 -12.01
CA LEU A 83 1.99 -1.16 -11.30
C LEU A 83 1.68 -2.56 -11.83
N PHE A 84 2.70 -3.35 -12.17
CA PHE A 84 2.47 -4.71 -12.68
C PHE A 84 3.64 -5.64 -12.38
N GLU A 85 3.32 -6.94 -12.23
CA GLU A 85 4.31 -8.00 -12.20
C GLU A 85 4.66 -8.42 -13.62
N THR A 86 5.93 -8.26 -13.99
CA THR A 86 6.44 -8.73 -15.26
C THR A 86 6.50 -10.24 -15.33
N GLY A 87 6.60 -10.93 -14.18
CA GLY A 87 7.02 -12.31 -14.08
C GLY A 87 8.53 -12.46 -14.21
N VAL A 88 9.09 -13.49 -13.56
CA VAL A 88 10.52 -13.78 -13.55
C VAL A 88 11.04 -14.18 -14.94
N SER A 89 12.27 -13.78 -15.25
CA SER A 89 13.03 -13.99 -16.49
C SER A 89 12.77 -12.99 -17.61
N LEU A 90 13.82 -12.75 -18.40
CA LEU A 90 13.90 -11.83 -19.53
C LEU A 90 12.73 -11.93 -20.52
N VAL A 91 12.25 -13.14 -20.80
CA VAL A 91 11.15 -13.35 -21.77
C VAL A 91 9.84 -12.78 -21.23
N ASN A 92 9.51 -13.04 -19.96
CA ASN A 92 8.32 -12.53 -19.31
C ASN A 92 8.40 -11.00 -19.18
N ALA A 93 9.56 -10.50 -18.74
CA ALA A 93 9.87 -9.08 -18.70
C ALA A 93 9.63 -8.35 -20.02
N ALA A 94 10.22 -8.84 -21.11
CA ALA A 94 10.03 -8.25 -22.43
C ALA A 94 8.56 -8.32 -22.90
N MET A 95 7.94 -9.51 -22.79
CA MET A 95 6.57 -9.73 -23.30
C MET A 95 5.53 -8.88 -22.58
N ASN A 96 5.64 -8.73 -21.26
CA ASN A 96 4.65 -8.01 -20.46
C ASN A 96 4.92 -6.50 -20.47
N THR A 97 6.17 -6.06 -20.56
CA THR A 97 6.49 -4.63 -20.79
C THR A 97 6.00 -4.17 -22.16
N GLU A 98 6.22 -4.95 -23.22
CA GLU A 98 5.71 -4.59 -24.55
C GLU A 98 4.17 -4.58 -24.56
N ARG A 99 3.53 -5.52 -23.87
CA ARG A 99 2.06 -5.50 -23.70
C ARG A 99 1.59 -4.26 -22.95
N LEU A 100 2.28 -3.84 -21.90
CA LEU A 100 1.97 -2.59 -21.21
C LEU A 100 1.95 -1.41 -22.20
N LEU A 101 3.03 -1.23 -22.97
CA LEU A 101 3.17 -0.10 -23.89
C LEU A 101 2.14 -0.12 -25.04
N GLN A 102 1.62 -1.30 -25.39
CA GLN A 102 0.56 -1.44 -26.39
C GLN A 102 -0.83 -1.09 -25.86
N ASN A 103 -1.03 -1.08 -24.53
CA ASN A 103 -2.35 -0.97 -23.91
C ASN A 103 -2.49 0.25 -23.00
N PHE A 104 -1.40 0.91 -22.63
CA PHE A 104 -1.40 2.08 -21.73
C PHE A 104 -0.47 3.17 -22.26
N ASP A 105 -0.87 4.43 -22.08
CA ASP A 105 0.03 5.57 -22.30
C ASP A 105 1.02 5.69 -21.14
N VAL A 106 2.30 5.38 -21.42
CA VAL A 106 3.39 5.37 -20.43
C VAL A 106 4.41 6.45 -20.76
N SER A 107 4.75 7.27 -19.77
CA SER A 107 5.75 8.34 -19.87
C SER A 107 7.18 7.88 -19.57
N ALA A 108 7.33 6.93 -18.64
CA ALA A 108 8.59 6.31 -18.28
C ALA A 108 8.35 5.00 -17.52
N ILE A 109 9.38 4.16 -17.43
CA ILE A 109 9.37 2.89 -16.70
C ILE A 109 10.34 2.95 -15.51
N VAL A 110 9.84 2.71 -14.31
CA VAL A 110 10.63 2.47 -13.10
C VAL A 110 10.59 0.97 -12.82
N VAL A 111 11.75 0.34 -12.74
CA VAL A 111 11.85 -1.07 -12.33
C VAL A 111 12.18 -1.10 -10.84
N SER A 112 11.41 -1.85 -10.06
CA SER A 112 11.67 -2.09 -8.64
C SER A 112 11.82 -3.57 -8.39
N GLY A 113 12.82 -3.93 -7.60
CA GLY A 113 12.96 -5.30 -7.15
C GLY A 113 14.28 -5.60 -6.46
N VAL A 114 14.56 -6.89 -6.34
CA VAL A 114 15.76 -7.43 -5.71
C VAL A 114 16.79 -7.89 -6.75
N ALA A 115 18.03 -8.08 -6.30
CA ALA A 115 19.11 -8.61 -7.13
C ALA A 115 20.18 -9.32 -6.27
N GLY A 116 21.04 -10.10 -6.92
CA GLY A 116 22.25 -10.64 -6.31
C GLY A 116 23.41 -9.65 -6.45
N GLY A 117 24.11 -9.37 -5.34
CA GLY A 117 25.26 -8.47 -5.28
C GLY A 117 26.49 -9.06 -5.97
N VAL A 118 26.97 -8.39 -7.02
CA VAL A 118 28.15 -8.81 -7.80
C VAL A 118 29.41 -8.07 -7.35
N ASP A 119 29.30 -6.78 -7.05
CA ASP A 119 30.41 -5.99 -6.54
C ASP A 119 30.76 -6.43 -5.12
N PRO A 120 32.03 -6.79 -4.83
CA PRO A 120 32.45 -7.19 -3.49
C PRO A 120 32.44 -6.06 -2.45
N GLU A 121 32.30 -4.80 -2.86
CA GLU A 121 32.18 -3.66 -1.94
C GLU A 121 30.75 -3.40 -1.48
N LEU A 122 29.75 -4.08 -2.07
CA LEU A 122 28.33 -3.91 -1.72
C LEU A 122 27.82 -4.99 -0.78
N SER A 123 26.84 -4.61 0.04
CA SER A 123 26.24 -5.43 1.09
C SER A 123 24.75 -5.71 0.82
N ILE A 124 24.24 -6.80 1.41
CA ILE A 124 22.80 -7.11 1.38
C ILE A 124 22.02 -5.91 1.95
N GLY A 125 20.92 -5.54 1.29
CA GLY A 125 20.08 -4.40 1.63
C GLY A 125 20.40 -3.12 0.86
N ASP A 126 21.64 -2.94 0.38
CA ASP A 126 22.03 -1.82 -0.48
C ASP A 126 21.14 -1.75 -1.71
N VAL A 127 20.76 -0.55 -2.13
CA VAL A 127 19.92 -0.31 -3.31
C VAL A 127 20.75 0.31 -4.41
N THR A 128 20.96 -0.44 -5.49
CA THR A 128 21.71 0.05 -6.66
C THR A 128 20.79 0.67 -7.70
N VAL A 129 21.27 1.72 -8.36
CA VAL A 129 20.64 2.38 -9.50
C VAL A 129 21.60 2.41 -10.70
N PRO A 130 21.83 1.27 -11.37
CA PRO A 130 22.76 1.19 -12.48
C PRO A 130 22.43 2.11 -13.66
N ARG A 131 23.44 2.83 -14.16
CA ARG A 131 23.26 3.72 -15.33
C ARG A 131 23.08 2.97 -16.63
N ARG A 132 23.50 1.70 -16.69
CA ARG A 132 23.46 0.87 -17.89
C ARG A 132 23.27 -0.60 -17.55
N TRP A 133 22.58 -1.30 -18.44
CA TRP A 133 22.19 -2.69 -18.28
C TRP A 133 22.63 -3.52 -19.48
N ALA A 134 23.13 -4.73 -19.23
CA ALA A 134 23.50 -5.68 -20.28
C ALA A 134 22.93 -7.08 -20.01
N GLN A 135 22.64 -7.82 -21.09
CA GLN A 135 22.23 -9.21 -20.98
C GLN A 135 23.48 -10.11 -20.96
N TYR A 136 23.90 -10.60 -19.79
CA TYR A 136 25.15 -11.35 -19.68
C TYR A 136 25.06 -12.78 -20.25
N ASN A 137 23.85 -13.34 -20.34
CA ASN A 137 23.62 -14.71 -20.83
C ASN A 137 23.35 -14.80 -22.34
N GLU A 138 23.27 -13.67 -23.06
CA GLU A 138 23.31 -13.63 -24.52
C GLU A 138 24.74 -13.94 -24.96
N THR A 139 25.00 -15.23 -25.22
CA THR A 139 26.36 -15.76 -25.30
C THR A 139 26.57 -16.66 -26.51
N VAL A 140 27.82 -16.76 -26.94
CA VAL A 140 28.31 -17.76 -27.88
C VAL A 140 29.10 -18.79 -27.10
N TYR A 141 28.73 -20.05 -27.24
CA TYR A 141 29.52 -21.15 -26.72
C TYR A 141 30.55 -21.52 -27.80
N MET A 142 31.81 -21.28 -27.51
CA MET A 142 32.92 -21.47 -28.45
C MET A 142 33.11 -22.94 -28.79
N ARG A 143 33.57 -23.21 -30.02
CA ARG A 143 33.89 -24.57 -30.45
C ARG A 143 35.17 -25.03 -29.75
N GLN A 144 35.11 -26.15 -29.05
CA GLN A 144 36.29 -26.84 -28.55
C GLN A 144 37.03 -27.53 -29.72
N ALA A 145 38.32 -27.23 -29.86
CA ALA A 145 39.22 -27.90 -30.78
C ALA A 145 39.77 -29.20 -30.15
N ALA A 146 40.37 -30.05 -30.98
CA ALA A 146 40.91 -31.34 -30.55
C ALA A 146 42.07 -31.21 -29.53
N ASP A 147 42.74 -30.06 -29.50
CA ASP A 147 43.80 -29.73 -28.54
C ASP A 147 43.28 -29.11 -27.23
N GLY A 148 41.95 -28.99 -27.08
CA GLY A 148 41.29 -28.40 -25.92
C GLY A 148 41.14 -26.89 -25.98
N SER A 149 41.70 -26.20 -26.99
CA SER A 149 41.50 -24.76 -27.18
C SER A 149 40.07 -24.43 -27.64
N TYR A 150 39.65 -23.19 -27.42
CA TYR A 150 38.33 -22.71 -27.84
C TYR A 150 38.46 -21.71 -28.98
N THR A 151 37.56 -21.82 -29.97
CA THR A 151 37.50 -20.91 -31.11
C THR A 151 36.09 -20.35 -31.27
N SER A 152 35.97 -19.02 -31.31
CA SER A 152 34.70 -18.36 -31.56
C SER A 152 34.40 -18.30 -33.06
N PRO A 153 33.18 -18.66 -33.50
CA PRO A 153 32.76 -18.51 -34.90
C PRO A 153 32.45 -17.05 -35.28
N VAL A 154 32.42 -16.14 -34.31
CA VAL A 154 32.14 -14.71 -34.49
C VAL A 154 33.15 -13.86 -33.71
N PRO A 155 33.38 -12.59 -34.08
CA PRO A 155 34.20 -11.68 -33.28
C PRO A 155 33.70 -11.60 -31.83
N THR A 156 34.63 -11.55 -30.89
CA THR A 156 34.35 -11.46 -29.45
C THR A 156 34.48 -10.01 -29.02
N GLU A 157 33.43 -9.44 -28.43
CA GLU A 157 33.41 -8.05 -27.97
C GLU A 157 33.83 -7.91 -26.49
N LEU A 158 33.63 -8.98 -25.71
CA LEU A 158 33.96 -9.07 -24.30
C LEU A 158 34.85 -10.30 -24.02
N PRO A 159 35.62 -10.30 -22.91
CA PRO A 159 36.33 -11.48 -22.41
C PRO A 159 35.46 -12.73 -22.34
N ALA A 160 36.10 -13.90 -22.39
CA ALA A 160 35.45 -15.20 -22.27
C ALA A 160 35.62 -15.75 -20.85
N LEU A 161 34.61 -16.46 -20.33
CA LEU A 161 34.78 -17.40 -19.22
C LEU A 161 34.78 -18.82 -19.77
N ASP A 162 35.93 -19.47 -19.74
CA ASP A 162 36.15 -20.79 -20.36
C ASP A 162 35.71 -20.77 -21.85
N TYR A 163 34.59 -21.42 -22.19
CA TYR A 163 34.03 -21.45 -23.54
C TYR A 163 32.86 -20.48 -23.77
N ILE A 164 32.47 -19.71 -22.77
CA ILE A 164 31.28 -18.85 -22.79
C ILE A 164 31.73 -17.42 -23.10
N VAL A 165 31.23 -16.84 -24.21
CA VAL A 165 31.55 -15.46 -24.60
C VAL A 165 30.26 -14.64 -24.74
N PRO A 166 30.05 -13.60 -23.93
CA PRO A 166 28.93 -12.70 -24.09
C PRO A 166 29.00 -11.91 -25.40
N ARG A 167 27.85 -11.51 -25.90
CA ARG A 167 27.73 -10.71 -27.13
C ARG A 167 26.55 -9.77 -27.04
N GLY A 168 26.62 -8.68 -27.82
CA GLY A 168 25.49 -7.78 -27.94
C GLY A 168 24.32 -8.37 -28.72
N VAL A 169 23.11 -7.89 -28.41
CA VAL A 169 21.88 -8.15 -29.15
C VAL A 169 21.76 -7.19 -30.33
N ARG A 170 21.07 -7.60 -31.41
CA ARG A 170 20.72 -6.71 -32.51
C ARG A 170 19.31 -6.19 -32.28
N ILE A 171 19.16 -4.87 -32.22
CA ILE A 171 17.89 -4.22 -31.88
C ILE A 171 17.74 -2.95 -32.71
N ALA A 172 16.51 -2.66 -33.14
CA ALA A 172 16.12 -1.43 -33.80
C ALA A 172 15.38 -0.52 -32.81
N ARG A 173 15.19 0.74 -33.19
CA ARG A 173 14.37 1.70 -32.43
C ARG A 173 13.25 2.23 -33.31
N ASN A 174 12.19 2.75 -32.70
CA ASN A 174 11.00 3.20 -33.43
C ASN A 174 11.35 4.24 -34.51
N GLU A 175 12.20 5.20 -34.18
CA GLU A 175 12.64 6.24 -35.12
C GLU A 175 13.69 5.78 -36.15
N ASP A 176 14.35 4.64 -35.95
CA ASP A 176 15.35 4.07 -36.86
C ASP A 176 15.29 2.54 -36.86
N ALA A 177 14.67 2.02 -37.92
CA ALA A 177 14.52 0.58 -38.17
C ALA A 177 15.87 -0.14 -38.44
N THR A 178 16.99 0.59 -38.51
CA THR A 178 18.31 -0.01 -38.68
C THR A 178 18.76 -0.73 -37.41
N ALA A 179 18.66 -2.05 -37.41
CA ALA A 179 19.08 -2.86 -36.27
C ALA A 179 20.59 -2.78 -36.02
N ILE A 180 20.97 -2.12 -34.92
CA ILE A 180 22.34 -1.98 -34.43
C ILE A 180 22.65 -2.99 -33.32
N ARG A 181 23.90 -3.44 -33.25
CA ARG A 181 24.34 -4.32 -32.17
C ARG A 181 24.64 -3.50 -30.92
N ARG A 182 24.09 -3.91 -29.77
CA ARG A 182 24.30 -3.27 -28.47
C ARG A 182 24.53 -4.32 -27.38
N ILE A 183 25.51 -4.03 -26.52
CA ILE A 183 25.69 -4.73 -25.24
C ILE A 183 24.94 -3.96 -24.16
N TRP A 184 25.15 -2.64 -24.12
CA TRP A 184 24.64 -1.74 -23.08
C TRP A 184 23.37 -1.02 -23.50
N PHE A 185 22.42 -0.98 -22.57
CA PHE A 185 21.20 -0.19 -22.61
C PHE A 185 21.24 0.80 -21.45
N GLU A 186 21.35 2.09 -21.77
CA GLU A 186 21.50 3.15 -20.78
C GLU A 186 20.14 3.52 -20.18
N ALA A 187 20.09 3.67 -18.85
CA ALA A 187 18.98 4.31 -18.16
C ALA A 187 18.90 5.79 -18.57
N SER A 188 17.72 6.40 -18.41
CA SER A 188 17.52 7.82 -18.73
C SER A 188 18.39 8.69 -17.81
N PRO A 189 19.25 9.57 -18.36
CA PRO A 189 20.03 10.51 -17.56
C PRO A 189 19.17 11.38 -16.65
N GLU A 190 18.00 11.81 -17.14
CA GLU A 190 17.05 12.63 -16.39
C GLU A 190 16.48 11.86 -15.20
N LEU A 191 16.08 10.60 -15.39
CA LEU A 191 15.55 9.78 -14.28
C LEU A 191 16.67 9.37 -13.29
N LEU A 192 17.90 9.19 -13.76
CA LEU A 192 19.06 8.95 -12.89
C LEU A 192 19.34 10.16 -11.99
N GLU A 193 19.24 11.38 -12.52
CA GLU A 193 19.41 12.60 -11.73
C GLU A 193 18.31 12.75 -10.66
N LEU A 194 17.07 12.36 -10.98
CA LEU A 194 15.98 12.33 -9.99
C LEU A 194 16.20 11.24 -8.93
N ALA A 195 16.72 10.08 -9.32
CA ALA A 195 17.07 9.02 -8.38
C ALA A 195 18.21 9.43 -7.43
N ASP A 196 19.21 10.17 -7.93
CA ASP A 196 20.29 10.75 -7.12
C ASP A 196 19.75 11.74 -6.08
N GLN A 197 18.83 12.62 -6.49
CA GLN A 197 18.14 13.53 -5.56
C GLN A 197 17.25 12.80 -4.54
N ALA A 198 16.72 11.64 -4.91
CA ALA A 198 15.89 10.82 -4.04
C ALA A 198 16.71 9.98 -3.04
N ALA A 199 17.98 9.70 -3.33
CA ALA A 199 18.85 8.86 -2.50
C ALA A 199 18.92 9.32 -1.04
N ASP A 200 19.07 10.63 -0.81
CA ASP A 200 19.13 11.23 0.54
C ASP A 200 17.78 11.21 1.29
N ARG A 201 16.67 11.02 0.54
CA ARG A 201 15.30 11.01 1.06
C ARG A 201 14.81 9.58 1.34
N ALA A 202 15.36 8.58 0.65
CA ALA A 202 15.01 7.19 0.84
C ALA A 202 15.33 6.74 2.27
N ARG A 203 14.37 6.04 2.89
CA ARG A 203 14.50 5.52 4.26
C ARG A 203 14.68 4.02 4.21
N LEU A 204 15.89 3.61 3.82
CA LEU A 204 16.21 2.19 3.73
C LEU A 204 16.17 1.54 5.11
N LYS A 205 15.52 0.39 5.20
CA LYS A 205 15.34 -0.40 6.41
C LYS A 205 16.55 -1.27 6.63
N ARG A 206 17.00 -1.31 7.89
CA ARG A 206 18.05 -2.23 8.33
C ARG A 206 17.51 -3.59 8.78
N CYS A 207 16.26 -3.64 9.23
CA CYS A 207 15.63 -4.85 9.75
C CYS A 207 14.27 -5.07 9.10
N ASP A 208 13.86 -6.32 8.95
CA ASP A 208 12.50 -6.67 8.56
C ASP A 208 11.54 -6.69 9.76
N ALA A 209 10.25 -6.90 9.48
CA ALA A 209 9.19 -6.97 10.49
C ALA A 209 9.33 -8.15 11.48
N GLU A 210 10.16 -9.15 11.16
CA GLU A 210 10.41 -10.32 12.01
C GLU A 210 11.66 -10.14 12.90
N GLY A 211 12.34 -8.98 12.77
CA GLY A 211 13.52 -8.61 13.55
C GLY A 211 14.84 -9.15 12.99
N LEU A 212 14.87 -9.66 11.77
CA LEU A 212 16.10 -10.02 11.07
C LEU A 212 16.78 -8.73 10.57
N CYS A 213 17.96 -8.45 11.08
CA CYS A 213 18.68 -7.21 10.82
C CYS A 213 19.98 -7.41 10.04
N LEU A 214 20.28 -6.45 9.16
CA LEU A 214 21.56 -6.29 8.50
C LEU A 214 22.64 -5.84 9.49
N PRO A 215 23.91 -6.23 9.25
CA PRO A 215 25.03 -5.86 10.10
C PRO A 215 25.40 -4.37 9.99
N GLU A 216 25.12 -3.76 8.84
CA GLU A 216 25.44 -2.37 8.50
C GLU A 216 24.18 -1.71 7.94
N ASP A 217 24.12 -0.37 8.00
CA ASP A 217 23.00 0.37 7.44
C ASP A 217 23.12 0.34 5.90
N PRO A 218 22.04 -0.01 5.18
CA PRO A 218 22.09 -0.07 3.72
C PRO A 218 22.17 1.33 3.09
N GLU A 219 22.82 1.41 1.94
CA GLU A 219 23.02 2.66 1.20
C GLU A 219 22.34 2.63 -0.19
N VAL A 220 22.17 3.82 -0.79
CA VAL A 220 21.76 3.95 -2.20
C VAL A 220 22.99 4.23 -3.05
N ILE A 221 23.21 3.42 -4.09
CA ILE A 221 24.38 3.50 -4.97
C ILE A 221 23.93 3.90 -6.37
N ILE A 222 24.24 5.14 -6.77
CA ILE A 222 23.86 5.69 -8.07
C ILE A 222 24.96 5.44 -9.12
N GLY A 223 24.55 5.02 -10.31
CA GLY A 223 25.46 4.80 -11.43
C GLY A 223 25.98 3.38 -11.50
N GLY A 224 27.11 3.15 -12.19
CA GLY A 224 27.64 1.78 -12.38
C GLY A 224 26.88 0.94 -13.40
N SER A 225 27.03 -0.39 -13.34
CA SER A 225 26.45 -1.33 -14.32
C SER A 225 25.64 -2.41 -13.64
N GLY A 226 24.51 -2.78 -14.24
CA GLY A 226 23.72 -3.96 -13.86
C GLY A 226 23.73 -4.97 -15.00
N VAL A 227 23.54 -6.25 -14.69
CA VAL A 227 23.41 -7.29 -15.70
C VAL A 227 22.21 -8.18 -15.46
N SER A 228 21.59 -8.64 -16.55
CA SER A 228 20.39 -9.48 -16.50
C SER A 228 20.58 -10.79 -17.23
N GLY A 229 20.01 -11.86 -16.71
CA GLY A 229 20.06 -13.19 -17.32
C GLY A 229 18.90 -14.07 -16.88
N SER A 230 18.53 -15.06 -17.69
CA SER A 230 17.51 -16.05 -17.32
C SER A 230 18.04 -17.12 -16.35
N ILE A 231 18.99 -16.77 -15.50
CA ILE A 231 19.69 -17.68 -14.59
C ILE A 231 19.68 -17.03 -13.20
N PHE A 232 19.17 -17.74 -12.20
CA PHE A 232 19.41 -17.38 -10.81
C PHE A 232 20.89 -17.61 -10.49
N LEU A 233 21.64 -16.54 -10.25
CA LEU A 233 23.10 -16.62 -10.11
C LEU A 233 23.48 -16.95 -8.66
N ASP A 234 23.95 -18.17 -8.43
CA ASP A 234 24.49 -18.60 -7.13
C ASP A 234 25.85 -19.28 -7.36
N ASN A 235 26.84 -18.51 -7.82
CA ASN A 235 28.16 -19.04 -8.18
C ASN A 235 29.27 -17.99 -8.06
N ALA A 236 30.11 -18.10 -7.02
CA ALA A 236 31.21 -17.17 -6.76
C ALA A 236 32.14 -16.92 -7.97
N ARG A 237 32.57 -17.98 -8.68
CA ARG A 237 33.48 -17.83 -9.83
C ARG A 237 32.81 -17.07 -10.99
N TYR A 238 31.54 -17.34 -11.24
CA TYR A 238 30.80 -16.65 -12.29
C TYR A 238 30.48 -15.20 -11.89
N ARG A 239 30.18 -14.95 -10.61
CA ARG A 239 30.05 -13.61 -10.03
C ARG A 239 31.32 -12.78 -10.23
N GLU A 240 32.50 -13.32 -9.87
CA GLU A 240 33.80 -12.66 -10.09
C GLU A 240 33.99 -12.30 -11.57
N TYR A 241 33.68 -13.23 -12.49
CA TYR A 241 33.75 -12.97 -13.92
C TYR A 241 32.81 -11.85 -14.37
N LEU A 242 31.58 -11.76 -13.84
CA LEU A 242 30.66 -10.68 -14.17
C LEU A 242 31.17 -9.33 -13.66
N TYR A 243 31.75 -9.29 -12.46
CA TYR A 243 32.40 -8.09 -11.94
C TYR A 243 33.55 -7.65 -12.85
N GLU A 244 34.48 -8.54 -13.20
CA GLU A 244 35.66 -8.21 -14.02
C GLU A 244 35.30 -7.84 -15.47
N THR A 245 34.26 -8.46 -16.03
CA THR A 245 33.92 -8.32 -17.46
C THR A 245 32.96 -7.17 -17.73
N PHE A 246 32.00 -6.96 -16.84
CA PHE A 246 30.92 -5.97 -17.01
C PHE A 246 31.05 -4.80 -16.05
N GLU A 247 31.94 -4.84 -15.06
CA GLU A 247 31.95 -3.90 -13.93
C GLU A 247 30.53 -3.84 -13.31
N ALA A 248 29.94 -5.02 -13.14
CA ALA A 248 28.57 -5.16 -12.69
C ALA A 248 28.49 -5.05 -11.16
N GLN A 249 27.57 -4.22 -10.69
CA GLN A 249 27.22 -4.10 -9.28
C GLN A 249 26.23 -5.19 -8.86
N VAL A 250 25.29 -5.50 -9.75
CA VAL A 250 24.20 -6.46 -9.50
C VAL A 250 23.95 -7.38 -10.69
N ALA A 251 23.47 -8.58 -10.39
CA ALA A 251 22.92 -9.53 -11.36
C ALA A 251 21.46 -9.88 -11.00
N GLU A 252 20.55 -9.72 -11.95
CA GLU A 252 19.13 -10.06 -11.82
C GLU A 252 18.58 -10.65 -13.13
N MET A 253 17.25 -10.72 -13.30
CA MET A 253 16.64 -11.57 -14.32
C MET A 253 15.72 -10.84 -15.32
N GLU A 254 15.50 -9.52 -15.20
CA GLU A 254 14.50 -8.78 -15.97
C GLU A 254 14.99 -7.47 -16.60
N THR A 255 15.79 -6.67 -15.89
CA THR A 255 15.94 -5.23 -16.18
C THR A 255 16.49 -4.93 -17.56
N ALA A 256 17.49 -5.68 -18.06
CA ALA A 256 18.02 -5.47 -19.41
C ALA A 256 16.98 -5.79 -20.49
N ALA A 257 16.05 -6.72 -20.27
CA ALA A 257 14.96 -6.98 -21.20
C ALA A 257 13.93 -5.84 -21.20
N ILE A 258 13.61 -5.28 -20.03
CA ILE A 258 12.78 -4.06 -19.91
C ILE A 258 13.47 -2.89 -20.61
N ALA A 259 14.77 -2.70 -20.37
CA ALA A 259 15.59 -1.66 -21.00
C ALA A 259 15.64 -1.79 -22.53
N MET A 260 15.67 -3.01 -23.06
CA MET A 260 15.59 -3.27 -24.50
C MET A 260 14.23 -2.85 -25.08
N VAL A 261 13.13 -3.19 -24.41
CA VAL A 261 11.78 -2.77 -24.83
C VAL A 261 11.64 -1.25 -24.77
N ALA A 262 12.11 -0.63 -23.69
CA ALA A 262 12.13 0.81 -23.50
C ALA A 262 12.94 1.51 -24.61
N PHE A 263 14.14 1.01 -24.92
CA PHE A 263 14.98 1.50 -26.02
C PHE A 263 14.30 1.35 -27.40
N SER A 264 13.63 0.22 -27.66
CA SER A 264 12.95 0.01 -28.94
C SER A 264 11.77 0.95 -29.15
N ASN A 265 11.13 1.37 -28.06
CA ASN A 265 9.93 2.21 -28.06
C ASN A 265 10.21 3.68 -27.72
N ASP A 266 11.48 4.07 -27.57
CA ASP A 266 11.90 5.42 -27.17
C ASP A 266 11.24 5.90 -25.84
N ILE A 267 11.09 4.98 -24.88
CA ILE A 267 10.55 5.24 -23.53
C ILE A 267 11.70 5.37 -22.51
N PRO A 268 11.77 6.45 -21.71
CA PRO A 268 12.71 6.57 -20.61
C PRO A 268 12.54 5.46 -19.58
N PHE A 269 13.65 4.95 -19.02
CA PHE A 269 13.59 3.99 -17.92
C PHE A 269 14.68 4.21 -16.87
N VAL A 270 14.41 3.75 -15.65
CA VAL A 270 15.37 3.64 -14.54
C VAL A 270 15.06 2.37 -13.73
N ALA A 271 16.04 1.81 -13.02
CA ALA A 271 15.85 0.58 -12.26
C ALA A 271 16.51 0.67 -10.88
N PHE A 272 15.76 0.27 -9.85
CA PHE A 272 16.17 0.20 -8.46
C PHE A 272 16.24 -1.27 -8.06
N ARG A 273 17.42 -1.71 -7.64
CA ARG A 273 17.68 -3.12 -7.32
C ARG A 273 18.38 -3.22 -5.97
N SER A 274 17.65 -3.72 -4.98
CA SER A 274 18.19 -3.98 -3.64
C SER A 274 18.81 -5.36 -3.55
N LEU A 275 19.96 -5.48 -2.87
CA LEU A 275 20.67 -6.74 -2.77
C LEU A 275 19.96 -7.68 -1.79
N SER A 276 19.38 -8.79 -2.28
CA SER A 276 18.78 -9.84 -1.44
C SER A 276 19.77 -10.94 -1.04
N ASP A 277 20.83 -11.09 -1.83
CA ASP A 277 21.90 -12.06 -1.65
C ASP A 277 23.17 -11.57 -2.35
N LEU A 278 24.26 -12.34 -2.27
CA LEU A 278 25.56 -11.96 -2.85
C LEU A 278 25.94 -12.81 -4.06
N ALA A 279 24.96 -13.33 -4.82
CA ALA A 279 25.17 -14.07 -6.07
C ALA A 279 26.13 -15.27 -5.93
N GLY A 280 26.08 -15.97 -4.78
CA GLY A 280 26.98 -17.06 -4.42
C GLY A 280 28.35 -16.64 -3.85
N GLY A 281 28.56 -15.33 -3.63
CA GLY A 281 29.70 -14.78 -2.89
C GLY A 281 29.53 -14.80 -1.36
N GLY A 282 28.35 -15.22 -0.90
CA GLY A 282 28.00 -15.42 0.50
C GLY A 282 28.85 -16.45 1.23
N LYS A 283 28.84 -16.40 2.57
CA LYS A 283 29.56 -17.37 3.42
C LYS A 283 28.64 -18.42 4.05
N ALA A 284 27.32 -18.23 3.95
CA ALA A 284 26.35 -19.18 4.46
C ALA A 284 26.31 -20.45 3.61
N GLU A 285 25.85 -21.57 4.19
CA GLU A 285 25.67 -22.83 3.43
C GLU A 285 24.47 -22.77 2.46
N ALA A 286 23.46 -21.96 2.79
CA ALA A 286 22.32 -21.68 1.93
C ALA A 286 22.38 -20.23 1.45
N ASN A 287 21.87 -19.98 0.23
CA ASN A 287 21.81 -18.64 -0.33
C ASN A 287 20.93 -17.71 0.52
N GLU A 288 21.36 -16.47 0.68
CA GLU A 288 20.79 -15.49 1.59
C GLU A 288 19.40 -14.96 1.19
N ILE A 289 18.97 -15.16 -0.07
CA ILE A 289 17.71 -14.63 -0.59
C ILE A 289 16.49 -15.06 0.24
N GLN A 290 16.50 -16.29 0.78
CA GLN A 290 15.38 -16.78 1.59
C GLN A 290 15.16 -15.95 2.86
N ALA A 291 16.25 -15.37 3.38
CA ALA A 291 16.21 -14.55 4.58
C ALA A 291 15.91 -13.08 4.24
N PHE A 292 16.49 -12.53 3.17
CA PHE A 292 16.49 -11.07 2.96
C PHE A 292 15.66 -10.58 1.78
N GLN A 293 14.97 -11.44 1.02
CA GLN A 293 14.17 -10.98 -0.13
C GLN A 293 13.08 -9.95 0.23
N HIS A 294 12.43 -10.10 1.39
CA HIS A 294 11.39 -9.17 1.83
C HIS A 294 11.98 -7.82 2.20
N LEU A 295 13.06 -7.83 3.00
CA LEU A 295 13.79 -6.61 3.36
C LEU A 295 14.32 -5.87 2.13
N ALA A 296 14.93 -6.60 1.18
CA ALA A 296 15.43 -6.02 -0.06
C ALA A 296 14.29 -5.45 -0.93
N ALA A 297 13.17 -6.17 -1.04
CA ALA A 297 11.99 -5.67 -1.75
C ALA A 297 11.44 -4.37 -1.14
N GLU A 298 11.37 -4.30 0.19
CA GLU A 298 10.98 -3.10 0.92
C GLU A 298 11.96 -1.95 0.68
N ASN A 299 13.27 -2.17 0.78
CA ASN A 299 14.29 -1.14 0.52
C ASN A 299 14.23 -0.60 -0.92
N SER A 300 13.97 -1.48 -1.89
CA SER A 300 13.76 -1.08 -3.28
C SER A 300 12.50 -0.20 -3.41
N ALA A 301 11.41 -0.56 -2.74
CA ALA A 301 10.17 0.22 -2.71
C ALA A 301 10.34 1.58 -2.01
N GLU A 302 11.14 1.67 -0.94
CA GLU A 302 11.46 2.94 -0.27
C GLU A 302 12.13 3.94 -1.22
N LEU A 303 13.04 3.46 -2.08
CA LEU A 303 13.63 4.31 -3.11
C LEU A 303 12.62 4.68 -4.21
N VAL A 304 11.69 3.79 -4.58
CA VAL A 304 10.57 4.14 -5.48
C VAL A 304 9.74 5.28 -4.90
N PHE A 305 9.36 5.21 -3.62
CA PHE A 305 8.55 6.26 -2.99
C PHE A 305 9.28 7.60 -2.97
N ALA A 306 10.54 7.62 -2.52
CA ALA A 306 11.37 8.82 -2.52
C ALA A 306 11.55 9.40 -3.94
N PHE A 307 11.72 8.53 -4.94
CA PHE A 307 11.82 8.92 -6.33
C PHE A 307 10.54 9.57 -6.85
N LEU A 308 9.36 9.00 -6.53
CA LEU A 308 8.08 9.55 -6.97
C LEU A 308 7.81 10.93 -6.36
N ASP A 309 8.21 11.16 -5.11
CA ASP A 309 8.12 12.47 -4.46
C ASP A 309 8.95 13.52 -5.23
N VAL A 310 10.22 13.21 -5.53
CA VAL A 310 11.11 14.09 -6.33
C VAL A 310 10.60 14.28 -7.76
N TYR A 311 10.11 13.20 -8.39
CA TYR A 311 9.57 13.24 -9.75
C TYR A 311 8.37 14.18 -9.85
N GLY A 312 7.48 14.17 -8.84
CA GLY A 312 6.35 15.08 -8.74
C GLY A 312 6.79 16.55 -8.65
N GLU A 313 7.80 16.84 -7.82
CA GLU A 313 8.36 18.20 -7.66
C GLU A 313 8.88 18.77 -8.98
N VAL A 314 9.63 17.97 -9.75
CA VAL A 314 10.33 18.44 -10.96
C VAL A 314 9.41 18.54 -12.19
N THR A 315 8.47 17.60 -12.36
CA THR A 315 7.62 17.57 -13.56
C THR A 315 6.48 18.60 -13.54
N GLY A 316 6.41 19.45 -12.52
CA GLY A 316 5.31 20.41 -12.37
C GLY A 316 3.95 19.75 -12.14
N ARG A 317 3.95 18.42 -11.91
CA ARG A 317 2.88 17.65 -11.25
C ARG A 317 3.04 17.71 -9.73
N ALA A 318 3.66 18.77 -9.24
CA ALA A 318 3.46 19.27 -7.89
C ALA A 318 2.01 19.80 -7.83
N ASP A 319 1.06 18.88 -7.70
CA ASP A 319 0.26 18.96 -6.50
C ASP A 319 1.31 18.66 -5.41
N VAL A 320 1.81 19.64 -4.64
CA VAL A 320 1.19 19.95 -3.35
C VAL A 320 0.45 18.70 -2.94
N SER A 321 1.00 17.85 -2.05
CA SER A 321 0.14 16.81 -1.44
C SER A 321 -1.16 17.54 -1.16
N PRO A 322 -2.28 17.22 -1.86
CA PRO A 322 -3.51 17.82 -1.45
C PRO A 322 -3.60 17.40 0.02
N PRO A 323 -4.14 18.24 0.93
CA PRO A 323 -4.68 17.63 2.12
C PRO A 323 -5.46 16.40 1.64
N PRO A 324 -5.28 15.22 2.28
CA PRO A 324 -5.93 13.98 1.84
C PRO A 324 -7.35 14.34 1.40
N PRO A 325 -7.79 13.92 0.20
CA PRO A 325 -8.97 14.47 -0.46
C PRO A 325 -10.04 14.66 0.59
N SER A 326 -10.45 15.93 0.83
CA SER A 326 -11.20 16.29 2.02
C SER A 326 -12.24 15.22 2.29
N PHE A 327 -12.15 14.51 3.40
CA PHE A 327 -12.97 13.34 3.65
C PHE A 327 -13.70 13.51 4.97
N CYS A 328 -14.85 12.86 5.03
CA CYS A 328 -15.48 12.59 6.30
C CYS A 328 -15.03 11.22 6.77
N GLU A 329 -14.72 11.13 8.06
CA GLU A 329 -14.42 9.91 8.76
C GLU A 329 -15.42 9.70 9.90
N ILE A 330 -15.92 8.48 10.02
CA ILE A 330 -16.81 8.07 11.08
C ILE A 330 -16.12 6.96 11.87
N ASN A 331 -15.77 7.25 13.12
CA ASN A 331 -15.18 6.29 14.04
C ASN A 331 -16.28 5.64 14.87
N PHE A 332 -16.36 4.31 14.81
CA PHE A 332 -17.34 3.52 15.53
C PHE A 332 -16.75 2.18 15.97
N SER A 333 -17.34 1.60 17.01
CA SER A 333 -17.16 0.18 17.32
C SER A 333 -18.40 -0.56 16.85
N ALA A 334 -18.30 -1.81 16.40
CA ALA A 334 -19.46 -2.65 16.13
C ALA A 334 -19.83 -3.55 17.33
N ALA A 335 -19.06 -3.51 18.43
CA ALA A 335 -19.13 -4.48 19.52
C ALA A 335 -19.72 -3.94 20.84
N SER A 336 -20.30 -2.75 20.82
CA SER A 336 -20.83 -2.15 22.04
C SER A 336 -22.27 -2.62 22.24
N VAL A 337 -22.43 -3.71 22.99
CA VAL A 337 -23.73 -4.21 23.46
C VAL A 337 -24.01 -3.64 24.85
N TYR A 338 -23.88 -2.32 25.01
CA TYR A 338 -24.01 -1.68 26.33
C TYR A 338 -25.46 -1.49 26.79
N GLY A 339 -26.46 -1.89 26.00
CA GLY A 339 -27.86 -1.96 26.43
C GLY A 339 -28.20 -3.31 27.06
N GLN A 340 -28.12 -3.43 28.39
CA GLN A 340 -28.77 -4.54 29.11
C GLN A 340 -30.27 -4.52 28.81
N GLY A 341 -30.74 -5.42 27.93
CA GLY A 341 -32.17 -5.62 27.67
C GLY A 341 -32.54 -5.96 26.22
N ALA A 342 -31.76 -5.56 25.22
CA ALA A 342 -32.14 -5.76 23.81
C ALA A 342 -31.80 -7.16 23.26
N LEU A 343 -30.67 -7.75 23.70
CA LEU A 343 -30.15 -9.02 23.19
C LEU A 343 -30.40 -10.22 24.12
N GLY A 344 -30.91 -9.97 25.34
CA GLY A 344 -30.99 -10.96 26.42
C GLY A 344 -29.70 -11.06 27.24
N ASP A 345 -29.83 -11.20 28.57
CA ASP A 345 -28.71 -11.13 29.51
C ASP A 345 -27.61 -12.18 29.23
N ASP A 346 -28.02 -13.39 28.83
CA ASP A 346 -27.09 -14.50 28.56
C ASP A 346 -26.24 -14.25 27.32
N LEU A 347 -26.82 -13.70 26.25
CA LEU A 347 -26.10 -13.39 25.01
C LEU A 347 -25.12 -12.22 25.22
N VAL A 348 -25.53 -11.22 26.01
CA VAL A 348 -24.67 -10.09 26.39
C VAL A 348 -23.47 -10.57 27.20
N GLU A 349 -23.70 -11.44 28.18
CA GLU A 349 -22.61 -11.96 29.02
C GLU A 349 -21.67 -12.87 28.21
N TRP A 350 -22.20 -13.64 27.25
CA TRP A 350 -21.39 -14.40 26.31
C TRP A 350 -20.53 -13.50 25.41
N LEU A 351 -21.08 -12.46 24.80
CA LEU A 351 -20.32 -11.53 23.95
C LEU A 351 -19.20 -10.85 24.74
N LYS A 352 -19.48 -10.41 25.98
CA LYS A 352 -18.44 -9.90 26.90
C LYS A 352 -17.36 -10.93 27.19
N SER A 353 -17.72 -12.21 27.25
CA SER A 353 -16.77 -13.29 27.49
C SER A 353 -15.91 -13.62 26.26
N ARG A 354 -16.48 -13.48 25.06
CA ARG A 354 -15.83 -13.73 23.77
C ARG A 354 -14.86 -12.61 23.42
N PHE A 355 -15.24 -11.36 23.65
CA PHE A 355 -14.37 -10.20 23.39
C PHE A 355 -13.41 -9.87 24.54
N ARG A 356 -12.99 -10.89 25.31
CA ARG A 356 -11.94 -10.72 26.33
C ARG A 356 -10.55 -10.58 25.70
N GLU A 357 -10.33 -11.21 24.55
CA GLU A 357 -9.09 -11.13 23.78
C GLU A 357 -9.29 -10.15 22.61
N ASP A 358 -8.27 -9.31 22.37
CA ASP A 358 -8.34 -8.27 21.32
C ASP A 358 -8.45 -8.87 19.91
N SER A 359 -7.94 -10.08 19.68
CA SER A 359 -8.04 -10.80 18.40
C SER A 359 -9.48 -11.21 18.06
N ASP A 360 -10.20 -11.81 19.00
CA ASP A 360 -11.59 -12.24 18.82
C ASP A 360 -12.50 -11.04 18.58
N HIS A 361 -12.21 -9.93 19.28
CA HIS A 361 -12.92 -8.68 19.12
C HIS A 361 -12.66 -8.06 17.75
N ARG A 362 -11.41 -8.04 17.28
CA ARG A 362 -11.04 -7.57 15.93
C ARG A 362 -11.77 -8.38 14.85
N ASP A 363 -11.68 -9.70 14.90
CA ASP A 363 -12.23 -10.57 13.85
C ASP A 363 -13.76 -10.39 13.75
N TYR A 364 -14.43 -10.21 14.89
CA TYR A 364 -15.84 -9.83 14.92
C TYR A 364 -16.10 -8.47 14.29
N LEU A 365 -15.33 -7.42 14.61
CA LEU A 365 -15.53 -6.10 14.01
C LEU A 365 -15.37 -6.15 12.49
N MET A 366 -14.33 -6.83 12.00
CA MET A 366 -14.08 -6.95 10.57
C MET A 366 -15.20 -7.70 9.84
N SER A 367 -15.87 -8.65 10.50
CA SER A 367 -17.05 -9.31 9.91
C SER A 367 -18.28 -8.38 9.78
N ARG A 368 -18.28 -7.21 10.43
CA ARG A 368 -19.36 -6.21 10.37
C ARG A 368 -19.17 -5.14 9.31
N VAL A 369 -18.06 -5.15 8.57
CA VAL A 369 -17.80 -4.21 7.47
C VAL A 369 -18.92 -4.21 6.41
N PRO A 370 -19.46 -5.37 5.95
CA PRO A 370 -20.54 -5.38 4.96
C PRO A 370 -21.79 -4.64 5.44
N GLN A 371 -22.21 -4.87 6.69
CA GLN A 371 -23.38 -4.19 7.27
C GLN A 371 -23.13 -2.70 7.47
N ALA A 372 -21.91 -2.30 7.83
CA ALA A 372 -21.55 -0.89 7.93
C ALA A 372 -21.69 -0.17 6.57
N LEU A 373 -21.21 -0.80 5.49
CA LEU A 373 -21.35 -0.27 4.13
C LEU A 373 -22.83 -0.25 3.68
N GLU A 374 -23.60 -1.28 4.02
CA GLU A 374 -25.05 -1.32 3.75
C GLU A 374 -25.79 -0.17 4.46
N ILE A 375 -25.43 0.12 5.72
CA ILE A 375 -25.98 1.26 6.47
C ILE A 375 -25.64 2.60 5.79
N ALA A 376 -24.40 2.76 5.30
CA ALA A 376 -24.01 3.96 4.56
C ALA A 376 -24.86 4.13 3.29
N ALA A 377 -25.04 3.04 2.53
CA ALA A 377 -25.85 3.02 1.31
C ALA A 377 -27.36 3.29 1.56
N LEU A 378 -27.89 2.98 2.74
CA LEU A 378 -29.25 3.37 3.13
C LEU A 378 -29.40 4.88 3.30
N VAL A 379 -28.35 5.57 3.76
CA VAL A 379 -28.36 7.02 3.93
C VAL A 379 -28.14 7.73 2.61
N ASP A 380 -27.18 7.24 1.82
CA ASP A 380 -26.81 7.77 0.52
C ASP A 380 -26.38 6.59 -0.40
N PRO A 381 -27.23 6.17 -1.36
CA PRO A 381 -26.94 5.03 -2.23
C PRO A 381 -25.72 5.20 -3.13
N ASP A 382 -25.31 6.44 -3.38
CA ASP A 382 -24.20 6.78 -4.27
C ASP A 382 -22.90 7.03 -3.49
N ILE A 383 -22.88 6.77 -2.17
CA ILE A 383 -21.73 7.07 -1.32
C ILE A 383 -20.59 6.07 -1.54
N ASP A 384 -19.41 6.61 -1.87
CA ASP A 384 -18.17 5.84 -1.98
C ASP A 384 -17.46 5.80 -0.62
N ALA A 385 -17.84 4.83 0.21
CA ALA A 385 -17.33 4.66 1.56
C ALA A 385 -16.38 3.45 1.67
N GLN A 386 -15.27 3.64 2.37
CA GLN A 386 -14.30 2.60 2.72
C GLN A 386 -14.25 2.42 4.23
N VAL A 387 -14.08 1.20 4.72
CA VAL A 387 -13.98 0.92 6.16
C VAL A 387 -12.59 0.37 6.46
N LEU A 388 -11.88 1.03 7.37
CA LEU A 388 -10.54 0.70 7.80
C LEU A 388 -10.56 0.13 9.21
N GLN A 389 -9.70 -0.85 9.47
CA GLN A 389 -9.41 -1.28 10.83
C GLN A 389 -8.53 -0.23 11.52
N VAL A 390 -8.94 0.19 12.70
CA VAL A 390 -8.18 1.14 13.53
C VAL A 390 -8.16 0.67 14.98
N TRP A 391 -7.31 1.29 15.79
CA TRP A 391 -7.34 1.12 17.25
C TRP A 391 -7.85 2.41 17.88
N GLY A 392 -9.03 2.32 18.48
CA GLY A 392 -9.61 3.44 19.19
C GLY A 392 -9.28 3.37 20.67
N GLY A 393 -9.38 4.49 21.36
CA GLY A 393 -9.47 4.42 22.81
C GLY A 393 -10.07 5.63 23.49
N TYR A 394 -10.60 5.35 24.67
CA TYR A 394 -11.37 6.27 25.47
C TYR A 394 -11.24 5.90 26.96
N LYS A 395 -11.06 6.90 27.83
CA LYS A 395 -10.94 6.72 29.30
C LYS A 395 -9.95 5.62 29.72
N GLY A 396 -8.79 5.58 29.07
CA GLY A 396 -7.69 4.66 29.40
C GLY A 396 -7.91 3.21 28.95
N ARG A 397 -8.91 2.98 28.10
CA ARG A 397 -9.14 1.70 27.43
C ARG A 397 -8.86 1.86 25.94
N THR A 398 -7.99 1.00 25.43
CA THR A 398 -7.74 0.82 24.01
C THR A 398 -8.52 -0.40 23.55
N SER A 399 -9.14 -0.33 22.38
CA SER A 399 -9.87 -1.45 21.79
C SER A 399 -9.80 -1.40 20.26
N PRO A 400 -9.82 -2.55 19.57
CA PRO A 400 -10.10 -2.60 18.15
C PRO A 400 -11.35 -1.77 17.80
N SER A 401 -11.33 -1.07 16.67
CA SER A 401 -12.41 -0.21 16.20
C SER A 401 -12.40 -0.12 14.67
N LEU A 402 -13.41 0.52 14.09
CA LEU A 402 -13.51 0.76 12.66
C LEU A 402 -13.62 2.25 12.38
N ALA A 403 -12.97 2.68 11.29
CA ALA A 403 -13.10 4.02 10.75
C ALA A 403 -13.67 3.93 9.33
N MET A 404 -14.84 4.51 9.10
CA MET A 404 -15.41 4.64 7.76
C MET A 404 -14.99 5.97 7.15
N ARG A 405 -14.36 5.98 5.98
CA ARG A 405 -13.95 7.18 5.24
C ARG A 405 -14.71 7.30 3.93
N PHE A 406 -15.12 8.50 3.57
CA PHE A 406 -15.69 8.82 2.27
C PHE A 406 -15.38 10.27 1.86
N PRO A 407 -15.28 10.57 0.56
CA PRO A 407 -14.88 11.89 0.09
C PRO A 407 -15.95 12.96 0.34
N ILE A 408 -15.51 14.18 0.60
CA ILE A 408 -16.32 15.40 0.64
C ILE A 408 -16.28 16.03 -0.74
N THR A 409 -17.43 16.05 -1.40
CA THR A 409 -17.61 16.69 -2.70
C THR A 409 -18.45 17.97 -2.60
N ALA A 410 -19.15 18.16 -1.48
CA ALA A 410 -19.98 19.32 -1.18
C ALA A 410 -20.26 19.49 0.34
N PRO A 411 -20.65 20.68 0.83
CA PRO A 411 -20.92 20.92 2.26
C PRO A 411 -21.97 19.99 2.89
N GLU A 412 -22.96 19.55 2.10
CA GLU A 412 -23.98 18.59 2.50
C GLU A 412 -23.41 17.22 2.93
N ASN A 413 -22.18 16.86 2.53
CA ASN A 413 -21.55 15.63 2.99
C ASN A 413 -21.34 15.60 4.52
N ARG A 414 -21.29 16.75 5.21
CA ARG A 414 -21.25 16.80 6.70
C ARG A 414 -22.57 16.32 7.32
N GLU A 415 -23.70 16.68 6.71
CA GLU A 415 -25.01 16.19 7.12
C GLU A 415 -25.14 14.69 6.82
N THR A 416 -24.65 14.24 5.65
CA THR A 416 -24.53 12.81 5.32
C THR A 416 -23.68 12.07 6.34
N ALA A 417 -22.52 12.61 6.75
CA ALA A 417 -21.66 12.02 7.77
C ALA A 417 -22.36 11.87 9.12
N LEU A 418 -23.06 12.92 9.57
CA LEU A 418 -23.84 12.87 10.81
C LEU A 418 -24.94 11.81 10.73
N ARG A 419 -25.62 11.71 9.58
CA ARG A 419 -26.70 10.74 9.35
C ARG A 419 -26.18 9.31 9.35
N ILE A 420 -25.07 9.04 8.67
CA ILE A 420 -24.42 7.73 8.69
C ILE A 420 -23.93 7.38 10.09
N ALA A 421 -23.30 8.33 10.80
CA ALA A 421 -22.85 8.12 12.17
C ALA A 421 -24.01 7.78 13.11
N ALA A 422 -25.14 8.46 12.96
CA ALA A 422 -26.35 8.15 13.72
C ALA A 422 -26.94 6.79 13.34
N ALA A 423 -26.98 6.44 12.06
CA ALA A 423 -27.47 5.15 11.59
C ALA A 423 -26.60 3.99 12.09
N LEU A 424 -25.27 4.13 12.03
CA LEU A 424 -24.31 3.18 12.61
C LEU A 424 -24.49 3.08 14.13
N GLY A 425 -24.63 4.23 14.79
CA GLY A 425 -24.82 4.30 16.24
C GLY A 425 -26.11 3.64 16.71
N TYR A 426 -27.20 3.82 15.95
CA TYR A 426 -28.42 3.05 16.13
C TYR A 426 -28.12 1.58 15.89
N THR A 427 -27.83 1.15 14.67
CA THR A 427 -27.77 -0.28 14.31
C THR A 427 -26.83 -1.09 15.21
N PHE A 428 -25.61 -0.58 15.49
CA PHE A 428 -24.61 -1.22 16.35
C PHE A 428 -24.72 -0.85 17.84
N THR A 429 -25.82 -0.24 18.25
CA THR A 429 -26.13 0.10 19.65
C THR A 429 -24.98 0.80 20.36
N GLN A 430 -24.44 1.87 19.77
CA GLN A 430 -23.29 2.61 20.29
C GLN A 430 -23.70 3.64 21.34
N GLU A 431 -22.92 3.79 22.40
CA GLU A 431 -23.08 4.94 23.30
C GLU A 431 -22.79 6.26 22.56
N SER A 432 -21.81 6.24 21.67
CA SER A 432 -21.41 7.38 20.86
C SER A 432 -20.77 6.94 19.56
N VAL A 433 -20.97 7.74 18.52
CA VAL A 433 -20.24 7.61 17.25
C VAL A 433 -19.65 8.98 16.94
N ILE A 434 -18.40 9.02 16.49
CA ILE A 434 -17.73 10.29 16.16
C ILE A 434 -17.71 10.45 14.65
N ALA A 435 -18.35 11.50 14.15
CA ALA A 435 -18.20 11.93 12.77
C ALA A 435 -17.26 13.14 12.73
N GLN A 436 -16.27 13.08 11.86
CA GLN A 436 -15.36 14.18 11.62
C GLN A 436 -15.18 14.41 10.13
N CYS A 437 -15.02 15.64 9.72
CA CYS A 437 -14.84 15.99 8.31
C CYS A 437 -13.74 17.05 8.20
N ASP A 438 -12.95 16.97 7.14
CA ASP A 438 -12.03 18.06 6.80
C ASP A 438 -12.77 19.39 6.67
N ASP A 439 -12.13 20.47 7.10
CA ASP A 439 -12.74 21.79 7.08
C ASP A 439 -12.88 22.36 5.66
N PHE A 440 -13.92 23.19 5.47
CA PHE A 440 -14.27 23.86 4.22
C PHE A 440 -14.22 25.38 4.46
N PRO A 441 -13.65 26.21 3.56
CA PRO A 441 -13.41 27.62 3.85
C PRO A 441 -14.66 28.40 4.29
N GLY A 442 -14.66 28.97 5.50
CA GLY A 442 -15.64 29.97 5.96
C GLY A 442 -16.42 29.67 7.26
N ASP A 443 -15.99 28.71 8.09
CA ASP A 443 -16.65 28.39 9.36
C ASP A 443 -15.84 28.90 10.58
N ASP A 444 -16.51 29.56 11.53
CA ASP A 444 -15.88 30.28 12.66
C ASP A 444 -15.79 29.43 13.95
N LYS A 445 -16.08 28.12 13.88
CA LYS A 445 -15.99 27.20 15.03
C LYS A 445 -15.11 25.99 14.70
N LEU A 446 -13.82 26.11 14.96
CA LEU A 446 -12.85 25.07 14.61
C LEU A 446 -12.46 24.23 15.83
N THR A 447 -12.78 22.93 15.76
CA THR A 447 -12.07 21.88 16.49
C THR A 447 -10.83 21.49 15.67
N ALA A 448 -9.75 21.01 16.31
CA ALA A 448 -8.58 20.49 15.61
C ALA A 448 -8.44 18.98 15.81
N SER A 449 -7.85 18.28 14.84
CA SER A 449 -7.18 17.00 15.09
C SER A 449 -5.71 17.29 15.32
N ILE A 450 -5.11 16.61 16.29
CA ILE A 450 -3.67 16.62 16.48
C ILE A 450 -3.13 15.22 16.28
N ASP A 451 -2.24 15.10 15.31
CA ASP A 451 -1.61 13.84 14.93
C ASP A 451 -0.18 13.81 15.45
N LEU A 452 0.18 12.71 16.10
CA LEU A 452 1.55 12.31 16.36
C LEU A 452 1.93 11.30 15.28
N ILE A 453 2.94 11.64 14.49
CA ILE A 453 3.38 10.86 13.32
C ILE A 453 4.82 10.43 13.55
N GLU A 454 5.08 9.13 13.41
CA GLU A 454 6.43 8.58 13.41
C GLU A 454 7.08 8.77 12.03
N THR A 455 8.26 9.39 12.03
CA THR A 455 9.01 9.86 10.84
C THR A 455 10.46 9.37 10.86
N GLY A 456 10.83 8.56 11.86
CA GLY A 456 12.14 7.91 12.00
C GLY A 456 11.99 6.40 12.18
N ALA A 457 13.10 5.67 12.31
CA ALA A 457 13.15 4.20 12.32
C ALA A 457 12.74 3.56 13.68
N GLY A 458 11.87 4.22 14.45
CA GLY A 458 11.36 3.71 15.71
C GLY A 458 10.09 2.86 15.55
N ASP A 459 9.72 2.15 16.61
CA ASP A 459 8.45 1.42 16.76
C ASP A 459 7.69 1.98 17.98
N VAL A 460 7.68 3.31 18.10
CA VAL A 460 7.15 4.02 19.28
C VAL A 460 5.64 4.14 19.21
N LEU A 461 5.09 4.24 18.00
CA LEU A 461 3.66 4.17 17.73
C LEU A 461 3.36 2.80 17.11
N SER A 462 3.10 1.81 17.96
CA SER A 462 2.74 0.45 17.58
C SER A 462 1.60 -0.07 18.42
N VAL A 463 0.89 -1.10 17.96
CA VAL A 463 -0.28 -1.66 18.67
C VAL A 463 0.07 -2.03 20.13
N GLU A 464 1.27 -2.57 20.31
CA GLU A 464 1.85 -2.99 21.59
C GLU A 464 2.09 -1.82 22.54
N THR A 465 2.38 -0.63 22.00
CA THR A 465 2.74 0.58 22.76
C THR A 465 1.61 1.59 22.89
N LEU A 466 0.48 1.41 22.17
CA LEU A 466 -0.68 2.32 22.20
C LEU A 466 -1.25 2.57 23.59
N LYS A 467 -1.44 1.51 24.39
CA LYS A 467 -2.08 1.63 25.71
C LYS A 467 -1.21 2.43 26.69
N PRO A 468 0.11 2.18 26.80
CA PRO A 468 1.03 3.06 27.50
C PRO A 468 1.00 4.52 26.99
N VAL A 469 1.10 4.73 25.67
CA VAL A 469 1.12 6.08 25.05
C VAL A 469 -0.16 6.84 25.39
N PHE A 470 -1.33 6.24 25.16
CA PHE A 470 -2.61 6.86 25.49
C PHE A 470 -2.78 7.08 27.01
N GLY A 471 -2.28 6.16 27.83
CA GLY A 471 -2.25 6.31 29.28
C GLY A 471 -1.42 7.51 29.74
N MET A 472 -0.26 7.75 29.11
CA MET A 472 0.56 8.93 29.35
C MET A 472 -0.19 10.21 28.99
N MET A 473 -0.90 10.23 27.86
CA MET A 473 -1.68 11.38 27.43
C MET A 473 -2.79 11.74 28.41
N LEU A 474 -3.55 10.74 28.88
CA LEU A 474 -4.58 10.95 29.89
C LEU A 474 -4.00 11.42 31.23
N GLY A 475 -2.83 10.90 31.62
CA GLY A 475 -2.14 11.34 32.84
C GLY A 475 -1.61 12.77 32.75
N GLN A 476 -1.06 13.17 31.60
CA GLN A 476 -0.58 14.53 31.35
C GLN A 476 -1.74 15.54 31.20
N ALA A 477 -2.90 15.08 30.74
CA ALA A 477 -4.10 15.89 30.61
C ALA A 477 -4.91 16.07 31.92
N ASP A 478 -4.41 15.57 33.05
CA ASP A 478 -4.97 15.60 34.43
C ASP A 478 -6.41 16.17 34.58
N GLY A 479 -7.43 15.34 34.31
CA GLY A 479 -8.83 15.72 34.47
C GLY A 479 -9.84 14.81 33.75
N ASN A 480 -11.13 15.00 34.04
CA ASN A 480 -12.28 14.30 33.44
C ASN A 480 -12.49 14.65 31.94
N PHE A 481 -11.43 14.62 31.13
CA PHE A 481 -11.52 15.00 29.71
C PHE A 481 -11.95 13.81 28.85
N ASN A 482 -12.84 14.07 27.89
CA ASN A 482 -13.31 13.14 26.87
C ASN A 482 -12.26 12.97 25.75
N LEU A 483 -10.99 12.79 26.11
CA LEU A 483 -9.93 12.61 25.11
C LEU A 483 -10.08 11.21 24.50
N GLY A 484 -10.50 11.18 23.24
CA GLY A 484 -10.48 9.99 22.41
C GLY A 484 -9.26 9.98 21.50
N PHE A 485 -8.81 8.80 21.11
CA PHE A 485 -7.78 8.66 20.09
C PHE A 485 -8.18 7.61 19.05
N THR A 486 -7.58 7.75 17.88
CA THR A 486 -7.59 6.77 16.80
C THR A 486 -6.16 6.55 16.33
N TYR A 487 -5.69 5.31 16.37
CA TYR A 487 -4.42 4.91 15.78
C TYR A 487 -4.66 4.17 14.46
N TYR A 488 -3.92 4.57 13.43
CA TYR A 488 -3.96 4.00 12.08
C TYR A 488 -2.68 3.19 11.83
N PRO A 489 -2.72 1.85 11.97
CA PRO A 489 -1.52 1.02 11.87
C PRO A 489 -0.82 1.09 10.52
N ALA A 490 -1.55 1.34 9.43
CA ALA A 490 -0.96 1.43 8.09
C ALA A 490 -0.30 2.79 7.81
N GLU A 491 -0.51 3.78 8.68
CA GLU A 491 -0.04 5.16 8.49
C GLU A 491 0.93 5.60 9.61
N ASP A 492 1.28 4.71 10.55
CA ASP A 492 2.03 4.98 11.79
C ASP A 492 1.61 6.31 12.46
N ARG A 493 0.28 6.53 12.41
CA ARG A 493 -0.34 7.79 12.81
C ARG A 493 -1.21 7.57 14.02
N PHE A 494 -0.87 8.27 15.10
CA PHE A 494 -1.70 8.38 16.28
C PHE A 494 -2.42 9.73 16.27
N SER A 495 -3.74 9.71 16.12
CA SER A 495 -4.58 10.91 16.04
C SER A 495 -5.37 11.09 17.32
N THR A 496 -5.42 12.31 17.85
CA THR A 496 -6.34 12.67 18.94
C THR A 496 -7.30 13.74 18.51
N LEU A 497 -8.52 13.59 18.98
CA LEU A 497 -9.58 14.56 18.74
C LEU A 497 -9.71 15.47 19.96
N GLY A 498 -9.66 16.78 19.73
CA GLY A 498 -9.94 17.81 20.72
C GLY A 498 -9.62 19.18 20.11
N PHE A 499 -10.41 20.23 20.28
CA PHE A 499 -10.71 20.83 21.58
C PHE A 499 -12.08 21.50 21.63
N THR A 500 -12.62 21.63 22.84
CA THR A 500 -13.66 22.61 23.14
C THR A 500 -13.00 23.92 23.61
N ASP A 501 -13.27 24.99 22.87
CA ASP A 501 -13.10 26.42 23.15
C ASP A 501 -11.74 27.00 23.64
N ASP A 502 -10.74 26.25 24.12
CA ASP A 502 -9.45 26.83 24.58
C ASP A 502 -8.24 25.85 24.51
N GLY A 503 -8.19 25.01 23.47
CA GLY A 503 -7.30 23.84 23.25
C GLY A 503 -5.77 23.90 23.44
N ASP A 504 -5.25 24.94 24.06
CA ASP A 504 -3.83 25.14 24.34
C ASP A 504 -3.26 24.13 25.33
N PHE A 505 -4.08 23.65 26.27
CA PHE A 505 -3.64 22.68 27.27
C PHE A 505 -3.34 21.32 26.65
N GLU A 506 -4.24 20.78 25.86
CA GLU A 506 -4.07 19.49 25.20
C GLU A 506 -3.01 19.56 24.08
N ARG A 507 -2.92 20.69 23.36
CA ARG A 507 -1.76 20.99 22.50
C ARG A 507 -0.45 20.87 23.25
N SER A 508 -0.39 21.41 24.46
CA SER A 508 0.80 21.31 25.32
C SER A 508 1.03 19.88 25.80
N ALA A 509 -0.02 19.14 26.15
CA ALA A 509 0.08 17.76 26.60
C ALA A 509 0.62 16.85 25.49
N ILE A 510 0.14 16.97 24.25
CA ILE A 510 0.61 16.18 23.11
C ILE A 510 2.06 16.49 22.78
N ARG A 511 2.44 17.78 22.79
CA ARG A 511 3.84 18.18 22.60
C ARG A 511 4.75 17.63 23.71
N SER A 512 4.28 17.62 24.96
CA SER A 512 5.03 17.02 26.07
C SER A 512 5.17 15.51 25.93
N VAL A 513 4.11 14.81 25.49
CA VAL A 513 4.15 13.36 25.25
C VAL A 513 5.08 13.04 24.10
N ARG A 514 5.05 13.80 23.00
CA ARG A 514 6.06 13.71 21.94
C ARG A 514 7.47 13.85 22.51
N ASP A 515 7.72 14.89 23.32
CA ASP A 515 9.06 15.14 23.87
C ASP A 515 9.51 14.01 24.80
N ASP A 516 8.62 13.48 25.64
CA ASP A 516 8.90 12.33 26.51
C ASP A 516 9.23 11.08 25.67
N LEU A 517 8.43 10.79 24.63
CA LEU A 517 8.63 9.65 23.74
C LEU A 517 9.91 9.78 22.90
N GLN A 518 10.27 11.00 22.48
CA GLN A 518 11.54 11.31 21.80
C GLN A 518 12.74 10.98 22.71
N VAL A 519 12.65 11.33 24.00
CA VAL A 519 13.68 11.00 25.00
C VAL A 519 13.74 9.50 25.25
N PHE A 520 12.59 8.82 25.39
CA PHE A 520 12.55 7.37 25.63
C PHE A 520 13.07 6.55 24.44
N SER A 521 12.86 7.01 23.22
CA SER A 521 13.37 6.37 22.00
C SER A 521 14.84 6.69 21.71
N GLY A 522 15.47 7.56 22.49
CA GLY A 522 16.88 7.93 22.30
C GLY A 522 17.12 8.67 20.99
N ASP A 523 16.18 9.52 20.59
CA ASP A 523 16.17 10.28 19.34
C ASP A 523 16.02 9.46 18.04
N SER A 524 15.79 8.15 18.13
CA SER A 524 15.66 7.25 16.96
C SER A 524 14.30 7.32 16.27
N ALA A 525 13.22 7.58 17.02
CA ALA A 525 11.90 7.84 16.48
C ALA A 525 11.76 9.34 16.20
N GLY A 526 11.65 9.74 14.94
CA GLY A 526 11.30 11.13 14.64
C GLY A 526 9.82 11.34 14.92
N LEU A 527 9.43 12.03 15.99
CA LEU A 527 8.01 12.28 16.25
C LEU A 527 7.62 13.70 15.86
N THR A 528 6.69 13.84 14.93
CA THR A 528 6.15 15.14 14.52
C THR A 528 4.72 15.32 14.99
N VAL A 529 4.34 16.58 15.23
CA VAL A 529 2.97 16.94 15.60
C VAL A 529 2.37 17.73 14.45
N SER A 530 1.31 17.20 13.85
CA SER A 530 0.50 17.89 12.83
C SER A 530 -0.81 18.35 13.44
N GLU A 531 -1.32 19.51 13.04
CA GLU A 531 -2.60 20.06 13.50
C GLU A 531 -3.46 20.39 12.29
N THR A 532 -4.64 19.77 12.22
CA THR A 532 -5.57 19.92 11.08
C THR A 532 -6.93 20.38 11.59
N PRO A 533 -7.52 21.48 11.06
CA PRO A 533 -8.87 21.86 11.40
C PRO A 533 -9.88 20.80 10.96
N LYS A 534 -10.81 20.44 11.84
CA LYS A 534 -11.86 19.45 11.58
C LYS A 534 -13.21 19.98 12.02
N TRP A 535 -14.23 19.75 11.21
CA TRP A 535 -15.60 19.72 11.71
C TRP A 535 -15.78 18.41 12.48
N VAL A 536 -16.34 18.47 13.68
CA VAL A 536 -16.59 17.30 14.52
C VAL A 536 -18.03 17.32 15.00
N ALA A 537 -18.72 16.20 14.84
CA ALA A 537 -20.01 15.94 15.43
C ALA A 537 -20.00 14.64 16.23
N TYR A 538 -20.74 14.66 17.33
CA TYR A 538 -20.76 13.59 18.32
C TYR A 538 -22.20 13.23 18.67
N PRO A 539 -22.92 12.50 17.78
CA PRO A 539 -24.20 11.91 18.16
C PRO A 539 -23.97 10.91 19.31
N PHE A 540 -24.84 10.98 20.33
CA PHE A 540 -24.73 10.20 21.56
C PHE A 540 -26.09 9.61 21.94
N ASN A 541 -26.07 8.44 22.58
CA ASN A 541 -27.27 7.79 23.11
C ASN A 541 -27.26 7.68 24.65
N ASN A 542 -28.34 8.15 25.27
CA ASN A 542 -28.56 7.97 26.70
C ASN A 542 -29.27 6.63 26.97
N TRP A 543 -28.50 5.57 27.21
CA TRP A 543 -29.02 4.22 27.47
C TRP A 543 -30.06 4.12 28.59
N ARG A 544 -30.01 5.03 29.57
CA ARG A 544 -30.96 5.03 30.69
C ARG A 544 -32.38 5.39 30.24
N GLU A 545 -32.49 6.22 29.22
CA GLU A 545 -33.76 6.75 28.72
C GLU A 545 -34.16 6.11 27.39
N GLN A 546 -33.15 5.75 26.57
CA GLN A 546 -33.29 5.26 25.20
C GLN A 546 -32.44 3.97 25.03
N PRO A 547 -32.91 2.84 25.59
CA PRO A 547 -32.13 1.61 25.73
C PRO A 547 -31.90 0.85 24.42
N LEU A 548 -32.53 1.24 23.31
CA LEU A 548 -32.35 0.64 21.98
C LEU A 548 -31.62 1.58 21.00
N GLY A 549 -31.01 2.65 21.51
CA GLY A 549 -30.34 3.63 20.66
C GLY A 549 -31.29 4.67 20.05
N GLU A 550 -32.52 4.80 20.56
CA GLU A 550 -33.54 5.65 19.94
C GLU A 550 -33.11 7.11 19.79
N ALA A 551 -32.11 7.58 20.55
CA ALA A 551 -31.65 8.97 20.49
C ALA A 551 -31.05 9.30 19.13
N TYR A 552 -30.48 8.31 18.45
CA TYR A 552 -29.97 8.47 17.09
C TYR A 552 -31.09 8.69 16.06
N LEU A 553 -32.31 8.23 16.32
CA LEU A 553 -33.46 8.45 15.42
C LEU A 553 -33.95 9.90 15.44
N GLU A 554 -33.59 10.67 16.48
CA GLU A 554 -33.89 12.10 16.57
C GLU A 554 -33.07 12.93 15.59
N GLN A 555 -32.00 12.35 15.01
CA GLN A 555 -31.22 13.01 13.96
C GLN A 555 -32.04 13.17 12.67
N PRO A 556 -31.95 14.31 11.97
CA PRO A 556 -32.73 14.58 10.78
C PRO A 556 -32.63 13.46 9.72
N GLY A 557 -33.79 13.00 9.24
CA GLY A 557 -33.86 12.01 8.17
C GLY A 557 -33.45 10.58 8.54
N ILE A 558 -33.22 10.27 9.83
CA ILE A 558 -32.91 8.91 10.29
C ILE A 558 -34.16 8.09 10.63
N ALA A 559 -35.20 8.73 11.18
CA ALA A 559 -36.44 8.04 11.53
C ALA A 559 -37.07 7.29 10.33
N ASP A 560 -36.92 7.82 9.10
CA ASP A 560 -37.44 7.19 7.87
C ASP A 560 -36.65 5.94 7.45
N LEU A 561 -35.36 5.86 7.83
CA LEU A 561 -34.48 4.72 7.53
C LEU A 561 -34.66 3.58 8.53
N LYS A 562 -35.35 3.83 9.65
CA LYS A 562 -35.53 2.87 10.74
C LYS A 562 -35.93 1.47 10.30
N PRO A 563 -36.86 1.25 9.34
CA PRO A 563 -37.20 -0.11 8.90
C PRO A 563 -36.02 -0.88 8.28
N GLY A 564 -35.16 -0.20 7.50
CA GLY A 564 -33.96 -0.80 6.93
C GLY A 564 -32.89 -1.05 7.99
N LEU A 565 -32.68 -0.09 8.89
CA LEU A 565 -31.74 -0.23 10.01
C LEU A 565 -32.16 -1.36 10.97
N ASP A 566 -33.46 -1.49 11.25
CA ASP A 566 -34.00 -2.59 12.05
C ASP A 566 -33.79 -3.96 11.38
N ALA A 567 -33.88 -4.03 10.04
CA ALA A 567 -33.63 -5.27 9.30
C ALA A 567 -32.16 -5.70 9.43
N ILE A 568 -31.22 -4.79 9.14
CA ILE A 568 -29.77 -5.05 9.28
C ILE A 568 -29.44 -5.44 10.73
N ARG A 569 -29.98 -4.70 11.71
CA ARG A 569 -29.81 -5.03 13.13
C ARG A 569 -30.34 -6.43 13.44
N SER A 570 -31.54 -6.77 12.96
CA SER A 570 -32.16 -8.08 13.19
C SER A 570 -31.31 -9.22 12.62
N ASP A 571 -30.70 -9.02 11.46
CA ASP A 571 -29.83 -10.02 10.83
C ASP A 571 -28.56 -10.25 11.65
N ILE A 572 -27.91 -9.17 12.12
CA ILE A 572 -26.76 -9.24 13.03
C ILE A 572 -27.13 -10.00 14.31
N ILE A 573 -28.29 -9.70 14.91
CA ILE A 573 -28.74 -10.37 16.13
C ILE A 573 -29.01 -11.86 15.89
N THR A 574 -29.62 -12.20 14.76
CA THR A 574 -29.92 -13.59 14.40
C THR A 574 -28.65 -14.41 14.21
N GLU A 575 -27.65 -13.83 13.55
CA GLU A 575 -26.33 -14.43 13.38
C GLU A 575 -25.65 -14.70 14.74
N LEU A 576 -25.63 -13.69 15.62
CA LEU A 576 -25.07 -13.82 16.97
C LEU A 576 -25.78 -14.88 17.81
N GLN A 577 -27.11 -14.97 17.71
CA GLN A 577 -27.89 -15.99 18.40
C GLN A 577 -27.60 -17.40 17.87
N ALA A 578 -27.38 -17.56 16.56
CA ALA A 578 -27.01 -18.83 15.97
C ALA A 578 -25.61 -19.27 16.43
N GLU A 579 -24.63 -18.37 16.45
CA GLU A 579 -23.28 -18.64 16.99
C GLU A 579 -23.33 -19.05 18.46
N PHE A 580 -24.05 -18.29 19.29
CA PHE A 580 -24.21 -18.58 20.70
C PHE A 580 -24.86 -19.96 20.94
N SER A 581 -25.88 -20.29 20.15
CA SER A 581 -26.58 -21.58 20.24
C SER A 581 -25.71 -22.74 19.80
N ALA A 582 -24.86 -22.57 18.78
CA ALA A 582 -23.92 -23.59 18.32
C ALA A 582 -22.87 -23.89 19.40
N MET A 583 -22.31 -22.85 20.03
CA MET A 583 -21.36 -23.02 21.13
C MET A 583 -21.98 -23.72 22.35
N GLN A 584 -23.25 -23.45 22.69
CA GLN A 584 -23.91 -24.16 23.80
C GLN A 584 -24.13 -25.66 23.54
N GLN A 585 -24.04 -26.11 22.29
CA GLN A 585 -24.21 -27.51 21.89
C GLN A 585 -22.88 -28.30 21.88
N GLU A 586 -21.74 -27.61 21.81
CA GLU A 586 -20.39 -28.17 21.96
C GLU A 586 -20.02 -28.32 23.45
#